data_AF-A0A6F9CJF3-F1
#
_entry.id   AF-A0A6F9CJF3-F1
#
_cell.length_a   1.000
_cell.length_b   1.000
_cell.length_c   1.000
_cell.angle_alpha   90.00
_cell.angle_beta   90.00
_cell.angle_gamma   90.00
#
_symmetry.space_group_name_H-M   'P 1'
#
loop_
_entity.id
_entity.type
_entity.pdbx_description
1 polymer ?
#
loop_
_entity_poly.entity_id
_entity_poly.type
_entity_poly.pdbx_seq_one_letter_code
_entity_poly.pdbx_strand_id
1 'polypeptide(L)'
;MPKLRGISMQVSRPVCVDVPSETEAVVGNPMKLTCISCMKREEVSAETRVDWGRLVWNGSKDLQELSISILNVTMNDTGTYKCVVFRQFEFDCYSPSVTNSLVINLVMVYCYRKISKSDEQAQDTAY
;
A
#
# COMPACT_ATOMS: atom_id res chain seq x y z
N MET A 1 3.35 51.92 -1.41
CA MET A 1 3.65 50.63 -0.72
C MET A 1 2.44 49.71 -0.87
N PRO A 2 2.54 48.59 -1.61
CA PRO A 2 1.41 47.67 -1.75
C PRO A 2 1.33 46.74 -0.53
N LYS A 3 0.12 46.53 0.01
CA LYS A 3 -0.16 45.55 1.06
C LYS A 3 -0.19 44.15 0.43
N LEU A 4 0.76 43.30 0.82
CA LEU A 4 0.71 41.86 0.56
C LEU A 4 -0.50 41.27 1.31
N ARG A 5 -1.50 40.79 0.57
CA ARG A 5 -2.57 39.98 1.16
C ARG A 5 -1.99 38.60 1.46
N GLY A 6 -1.91 38.25 2.74
CA GLY A 6 -1.49 36.93 3.17
C GLY A 6 -2.44 35.86 2.64
N ILE A 7 -1.89 34.86 1.95
CA ILE A 7 -2.63 33.67 1.52
C ILE A 7 -2.79 32.81 2.78
N SER A 8 -4.02 32.64 3.26
CA SER A 8 -4.34 31.69 4.32
C SER A 8 -4.47 30.31 3.70
N MET A 9 -3.48 29.45 3.90
CA MET A 9 -3.56 28.04 3.53
C MET A 9 -4.47 27.32 4.51
N GLN A 10 -5.70 26.97 4.09
CA GLN A 10 -6.57 26.12 4.89
C GLN A 10 -5.98 24.71 4.91
N VAL A 11 -5.62 24.24 6.11
CA VAL A 11 -5.25 22.84 6.34
C VAL A 11 -6.53 22.00 6.25
N SER A 12 -6.61 21.13 5.26
CA SER A 12 -7.69 20.15 5.15
C SER A 12 -7.56 19.10 6.25
N ARG A 13 -8.70 18.63 6.77
CA ARG A 13 -8.73 17.51 7.72
C ARG A 13 -8.44 16.20 6.97
N PRO A 14 -7.63 15.29 7.54
CA PRO A 14 -7.41 13.98 6.93
C PRO A 14 -8.72 13.16 6.94
N VAL A 15 -8.99 12.47 5.83
CA VAL A 15 -10.13 11.57 5.64
C VAL A 15 -9.59 10.21 5.22
N CYS A 16 -10.17 9.14 5.73
CA CYS A 16 -9.85 7.79 5.25
C CYS A 16 -10.54 7.55 3.90
N VAL A 17 -9.78 7.07 2.91
CA VAL A 17 -10.28 6.68 1.60
C VAL A 17 -9.77 5.28 1.28
N ASP A 18 -10.66 4.42 0.77
CA ASP A 18 -10.27 3.10 0.28
C ASP A 18 -9.52 3.28 -1.05
N VAL A 19 -8.21 3.01 -1.06
CA VAL A 19 -7.34 3.12 -2.24
C VAL A 19 -6.81 1.73 -2.62
N PRO A 20 -6.83 1.34 -3.90
CA PRO A 20 -6.29 0.07 -4.34
C PRO A 20 -4.75 0.02 -4.19
N SER A 21 -4.23 -1.16 -3.89
CA SER A 21 -2.78 -1.41 -3.84
C SER A 21 -2.14 -1.39 -5.22
N GLU A 22 -0.85 -1.07 -5.27
CA GLU A 22 -0.01 -1.35 -6.43
C GLU A 22 -0.05 -2.85 -6.78
N THR A 23 -0.03 -3.15 -8.08
CA THR A 23 -0.15 -4.52 -8.64
C THR A 23 1.13 -5.02 -9.29
N GLU A 24 2.16 -4.17 -9.38
CA GLU A 24 3.44 -4.51 -9.99
C GLU A 24 4.57 -4.19 -9.01
N ALA A 25 5.52 -5.11 -8.87
CA ALA A 25 6.74 -4.86 -8.10
C ALA A 25 8.00 -5.34 -8.79
N VAL A 26 9.07 -4.60 -8.56
CA VAL A 26 10.37 -4.88 -9.14
C VAL A 26 11.11 -5.90 -8.27
N VAL A 27 11.59 -6.97 -8.88
CA VAL A 27 12.39 -8.00 -8.20
C VAL A 27 13.60 -7.38 -7.48
N GLY A 28 13.83 -7.81 -6.25
CA GLY A 28 14.92 -7.35 -5.37
C GLY A 28 14.60 -6.07 -4.60
N ASN A 29 13.51 -5.37 -4.91
CA ASN A 29 13.10 -4.17 -4.20
C ASN A 29 12.02 -4.47 -3.15
N PRO A 30 11.92 -3.65 -2.10
CA PRO A 30 10.79 -3.70 -1.19
C PRO A 30 9.52 -3.18 -1.88
N MET A 31 8.38 -3.80 -1.59
CA MET A 31 7.06 -3.35 -2.01
C MET A 31 6.12 -3.29 -0.81
N LYS A 32 5.23 -2.29 -0.78
CA LYS A 32 4.14 -2.19 0.17
C LYS A 32 2.83 -2.65 -0.48
N LEU A 33 2.26 -3.73 0.03
CA LEU A 33 0.88 -4.13 -0.28
C LEU A 33 -0.07 -3.42 0.67
N THR A 34 -0.87 -2.50 0.15
CA THR A 34 -1.78 -1.71 0.97
C THR A 34 -3.14 -2.37 1.04
N CYS A 35 -3.56 -2.73 2.24
CA CYS A 35 -4.94 -3.13 2.52
C CYS A 35 -5.57 -2.07 3.42
N ILE A 36 -6.28 -1.12 2.81
CA ILE A 36 -7.00 -0.08 3.55
C ILE A 36 -8.47 -0.51 3.57
N SER A 37 -9.07 -0.47 4.76
CA SER A 37 -10.50 -0.67 4.93
C SER A 37 -11.00 0.35 5.93
N CYS A 38 -11.51 1.47 5.39
CA CYS A 38 -12.00 2.58 6.19
C CYS A 38 -13.20 2.19 7.04
N MET A 39 -13.22 2.65 8.30
CA MET A 39 -14.38 2.51 9.17
C MET A 39 -15.52 3.34 8.60
N LYS A 40 -16.70 2.72 8.41
CA LYS A 40 -17.91 3.46 8.12
C LYS A 40 -18.58 3.75 9.47
N ARG A 41 -18.49 5.01 9.93
CA ARG A 41 -19.08 5.59 11.16
C ARG A 41 -18.16 5.56 12.39
N GLU A 42 -18.39 6.49 13.33
CA GLU A 42 -17.65 6.59 14.61
C GLU A 42 -17.92 5.33 15.45
N GLU A 43 -16.94 4.43 15.53
CA GLU A 43 -17.02 3.19 16.30
C GLU A 43 -15.84 3.08 17.27
N VAL A 44 -16.18 2.64 18.48
CA VAL A 44 -15.32 2.59 19.66
C VAL A 44 -14.67 1.21 19.69
N SER A 45 -13.39 1.16 19.29
CA SER A 45 -12.49 -0.01 19.32
C SER A 45 -12.87 -1.21 18.42
N ALA A 46 -11.95 -1.60 17.53
CA ALA A 46 -12.07 -2.79 16.70
C ALA A 46 -10.81 -3.67 16.87
N GLU A 47 -10.97 -4.97 17.12
CA GLU A 47 -9.87 -5.94 17.11
C GLU A 47 -9.62 -6.37 15.66
N THR A 48 -8.39 -6.14 15.15
CA THR A 48 -7.97 -6.66 13.84
C THR A 48 -6.91 -7.74 14.05
N ARG A 49 -7.10 -8.91 13.43
CA ARG A 49 -6.12 -9.99 13.45
C ARG A 49 -5.34 -10.02 12.14
N VAL A 50 -4.03 -9.85 12.24
CA VAL A 50 -3.08 -10.00 11.14
C VAL A 50 -2.10 -11.08 11.54
N ASP A 51 -2.12 -12.21 10.85
CA ASP A 51 -1.17 -13.30 11.07
C ASP A 51 -0.02 -13.15 10.07
N TRP A 52 1.25 -13.23 10.51
CA TRP A 52 2.33 -13.13 9.53
C TRP A 52 3.70 -13.78 9.87
N GLY A 53 4.27 -14.50 8.87
CA GLY A 53 5.67 -14.95 8.74
C GLY A 53 6.67 -13.92 8.11
N ARG A 54 7.02 -14.04 6.81
CA ARG A 54 8.09 -13.21 6.13
C ARG A 54 7.77 -11.73 5.79
N LEU A 55 6.59 -11.23 6.13
CA LEU A 55 6.13 -9.88 5.85
C LEU A 55 6.08 -9.08 7.13
N VAL A 56 6.24 -7.77 6.94
CA VAL A 56 6.33 -6.82 8.02
C VAL A 56 5.04 -6.01 8.04
N TRP A 57 4.40 -5.95 9.22
CA TRP A 57 3.27 -5.06 9.42
C TRP A 57 3.74 -3.61 9.37
N ASN A 58 3.10 -2.82 8.51
CA ASN A 58 3.40 -1.40 8.32
C ASN A 58 2.09 -0.60 8.19
N GLY A 59 1.18 -0.86 9.13
CA GLY A 59 -0.14 -0.26 9.20
C GLY A 59 -0.20 0.92 10.17
N SER A 60 -1.38 1.52 10.28
CA SER A 60 -1.64 2.64 11.17
C SER A 60 -2.05 2.19 12.57
N LYS A 61 -1.76 3.04 13.58
CA LYS A 61 -2.09 2.76 14.99
C LYS A 61 -3.59 2.59 15.25
N ASP A 62 -4.42 3.23 14.43
CA ASP A 62 -5.89 3.16 14.48
C ASP A 62 -6.48 2.01 13.64
N LEU A 63 -5.62 1.16 13.05
CA LEU A 63 -6.01 -0.03 12.29
C LEU A 63 -6.94 0.25 11.10
N GLN A 64 -6.93 1.47 10.57
CA GLN A 64 -7.61 1.82 9.32
C GLN A 64 -6.77 1.42 8.10
N GLU A 65 -5.45 1.51 8.24
CA GLU A 65 -4.48 1.04 7.28
C GLU A 65 -3.85 -0.26 7.78
N LEU A 66 -4.14 -1.37 7.09
CA LEU A 66 -3.63 -2.70 7.38
C LEU A 66 -2.60 -3.11 6.32
N SER A 67 -1.67 -2.20 6.05
CA SER A 67 -0.63 -2.40 5.04
C SER A 67 0.45 -3.37 5.52
N ILE A 68 0.90 -4.24 4.62
CA ILE A 68 1.99 -5.18 4.82
C ILE A 68 3.12 -4.86 3.83
N SER A 69 4.37 -5.06 4.24
CA SER A 69 5.54 -4.81 3.40
C SER A 69 6.29 -6.10 3.11
N ILE A 70 6.61 -6.32 1.84
CA ILE A 70 7.49 -7.39 1.35
C ILE A 70 8.86 -6.73 1.13
N LEU A 71 9.88 -7.08 1.93
CA LEU A 71 11.16 -6.36 1.92
C LEU A 71 12.12 -6.77 0.78
N ASN A 72 12.00 -8.01 0.28
CA ASN A 72 12.89 -8.56 -0.76
C ASN A 72 12.07 -9.35 -1.79
N VAL A 73 11.38 -8.64 -2.67
CA VAL A 73 10.49 -9.26 -3.65
C VAL A 73 11.24 -10.20 -4.60
N THR A 74 10.69 -11.39 -4.82
CA THR A 74 11.19 -12.43 -5.73
C THR A 74 10.10 -12.85 -6.72
N MET A 75 10.45 -13.49 -7.83
CA MET A 75 9.44 -13.95 -8.81
C MET A 75 8.38 -14.89 -8.20
N ASN A 76 8.74 -15.62 -7.15
CA ASN A 76 7.85 -16.55 -6.44
C ASN A 76 6.79 -15.83 -5.60
N ASP A 77 6.98 -14.54 -5.33
CA ASP A 77 5.99 -13.70 -4.65
C ASP A 77 4.88 -13.24 -5.63
N THR A 78 4.94 -13.61 -6.91
CA THR A 78 3.83 -13.40 -7.86
C THR A 78 2.64 -14.26 -7.46
N GLY A 79 1.45 -13.66 -7.39
CA GLY A 79 0.23 -14.39 -7.04
C GLY A 79 -0.95 -13.50 -6.70
N THR A 80 -2.01 -14.14 -6.23
CA THR A 80 -3.22 -13.45 -5.78
C THR A 80 -3.24 -13.41 -4.25
N TYR A 81 -3.17 -12.21 -3.71
CA TYR A 81 -3.22 -11.94 -2.28
C TYR A 81 -4.64 -11.55 -1.89
N LYS A 82 -5.17 -12.18 -0.84
CA LYS A 82 -6.47 -11.84 -0.27
C LYS A 82 -6.29 -11.28 1.12
N CYS A 83 -6.52 -9.98 1.26
CA CYS A 83 -6.63 -9.36 2.56
C CYS A 83 -8.04 -9.62 3.10
N VAL A 84 -8.15 -10.20 4.29
CA VAL A 84 -9.42 -10.43 4.98
C VAL A 84 -9.40 -9.61 6.26
N VAL A 85 -10.26 -8.59 6.31
CA VAL A 85 -10.42 -7.69 7.43
C VAL A 85 -11.65 -8.13 8.20
N PHE A 86 -11.43 -8.75 9.35
CA PHE A 86 -12.48 -9.04 10.32
C PHE A 86 -12.51 -7.91 11.34
N ARG A 87 -13.71 -7.36 11.57
CA ARG A 87 -13.97 -6.41 12.66
C ARG A 87 -15.12 -6.94 13.50
N GLN A 88 -14.94 -6.95 14.80
CA GLN A 88 -15.98 -7.16 15.78
C GLN A 88 -16.20 -5.82 16.50
N PHE A 89 -17.47 -5.42 16.60
CA PHE A 89 -17.87 -4.18 17.24
C PHE A 89 -18.56 -4.50 18.55
N GLU A 90 -18.34 -3.67 19.57
CA GLU A 90 -18.97 -3.82 20.88
C GLU A 90 -19.89 -2.62 21.14
N PHE A 91 -21.18 -2.89 21.28
CA PHE A 91 -22.19 -1.96 21.76
C PHE A 91 -22.79 -2.50 23.06
N ASP A 92 -23.39 -1.63 23.87
CA ASP A 92 -23.90 -1.95 25.21
C ASP A 92 -24.78 -3.21 25.30
N CYS A 93 -25.49 -3.55 24.22
CA CYS A 93 -26.38 -4.72 24.16
C CYS A 93 -26.22 -5.59 22.91
N TYR A 94 -25.26 -5.29 22.03
CA TYR A 94 -25.10 -5.99 20.75
C TYR A 94 -23.65 -5.96 20.28
N SER A 95 -23.20 -7.07 19.67
CA SER A 95 -21.83 -7.17 19.15
C SER A 95 -21.83 -7.67 17.71
N PRO A 96 -22.02 -6.78 16.71
CA PRO A 96 -21.96 -7.18 15.31
C PRO A 96 -20.52 -7.50 14.89
N SER A 97 -20.40 -8.33 13.85
CA SER A 97 -19.14 -8.56 13.16
C SER A 97 -19.29 -8.32 11.67
N VAL A 98 -18.31 -7.65 11.07
CA VAL A 98 -18.24 -7.44 9.62
C VAL A 98 -16.92 -7.99 9.10
N THR A 99 -17.01 -8.75 8.01
CA THR A 99 -15.84 -9.27 7.30
C THR A 99 -15.79 -8.63 5.92
N ASN A 100 -14.75 -7.86 5.65
CA ASN A 100 -14.45 -7.34 4.32
C ASN A 100 -13.25 -8.08 3.73
N SER A 101 -13.24 -8.28 2.41
CA SER A 101 -12.10 -8.86 1.74
C SER A 101 -11.69 -8.08 0.51
N LEU A 102 -10.40 -7.76 0.41
CA LEU A 102 -9.79 -7.11 -0.74
C LEU A 102 -8.85 -8.11 -1.43
N VAL A 103 -8.94 -8.19 -2.76
CA VAL A 103 -8.11 -9.08 -3.57
C VAL A 103 -7.13 -8.24 -4.37
N ILE A 104 -5.85 -8.59 -4.31
CA ILE A 104 -4.77 -7.92 -5.01
C ILE A 104 -4.05 -8.95 -5.86
N ASN A 105 -3.96 -8.70 -7.17
CA ASN A 105 -3.20 -9.53 -8.10
C ASN A 105 -1.83 -8.89 -8.26
N LEU A 106 -0.81 -9.53 -7.72
CA LEU A 106 0.55 -9.02 -7.69
C LEU A 106 1.41 -9.72 -8.73
N VAL A 107 2.06 -8.94 -9.58
CA VAL A 107 2.95 -9.42 -10.62
C VAL A 107 4.35 -8.86 -10.41
N MET A 108 5.34 -9.76 -10.39
CA MET A 108 6.74 -9.35 -10.28
C MET A 108 7.34 -9.11 -11.65
N VAL A 109 8.05 -8.00 -11.79
CA VAL A 109 8.68 -7.56 -13.04
C VAL A 109 10.19 -7.40 -12.86
N TYR A 110 10.93 -7.71 -13.92
CA TYR A 110 12.36 -7.41 -14.01
C TYR A 110 12.56 -6.04 -14.67
N CYS A 111 13.30 -5.16 -14.00
CA CYS A 111 13.80 -3.95 -14.65
C CYS A 111 15.10 -4.28 -15.40
N TYR A 112 15.13 -3.97 -16.69
CA TYR A 112 16.35 -3.95 -17.50
C TYR A 112 16.65 -2.53 -17.96
N ARG A 113 17.93 -2.20 -18.06
CA ARG A 113 18.38 -0.91 -18.59
C ARG A 113 18.18 -0.92 -20.11
N LYS A 114 17.39 0.02 -20.64
CA LYS A 114 17.37 0.27 -22.09
C LYS A 114 18.68 0.94 -22.48
N ILE A 115 19.47 0.30 -23.33
CA ILE A 115 20.66 0.91 -23.92
C ILE A 115 20.17 1.88 -25.01
N SER A 116 20.58 3.15 -24.92
CA SER A 116 20.28 4.14 -25.95
C SER A 116 21.14 3.89 -27.18
N LYS A 117 20.58 4.11 -28.38
CA LYS A 117 21.32 4.03 -29.66
C LYS A 117 22.58 4.91 -29.72
N SER A 118 22.75 5.86 -28.79
CA SER A 118 23.97 6.66 -28.64
C SER A 118 25.17 5.86 -28.15
N ASP A 119 24.96 4.67 -27.58
CA ASP A 119 26.03 3.84 -26.99
C ASP A 119 26.55 2.76 -27.96
N GLU A 120 25.97 2.64 -29.17
CA GLU A 120 26.33 1.63 -30.18
C GLU A 120 27.50 2.08 -31.09
N GLN A 121 27.93 3.35 -31.02
CA GLN A 121 28.99 3.90 -31.89
C GLN A 121 30.41 3.89 -31.29
N ALA A 122 30.63 3.25 -30.13
CA ALA A 122 31.95 3.21 -29.50
C ALA A 122 32.77 1.93 -29.78
N GLN A 123 32.34 1.04 -30.68
CA GLN A 123 32.98 -0.26 -30.88
C GLN A 123 33.46 -0.54 -32.32
N ASP A 124 33.44 0.45 -33.21
CA ASP A 124 33.87 0.30 -34.62
C ASP A 124 35.11 1.15 -35.00
N THR A 125 35.98 1.44 -34.03
CA THR A 125 37.33 2.00 -34.31
C THR A 125 38.39 1.32 -33.43
N ALA A 126 38.68 0.07 -33.77
CA ALA A 126 39.94 -0.59 -33.40
C ALA A 126 40.38 -1.48 -34.57
N TYR A 127 40.94 -0.84 -35.59
CA TYR A 127 41.84 -1.46 -36.56
C TYR A 127 43.20 -0.76 -36.44
#